data_AF-A0A3D2SAU2-F1
#
_entry.id   AF-A0A3D2SAU2-F1
#
_cell.length_a   1.000
_cell.length_b   1.000
_cell.length_c   1.000
_cell.angle_alpha   90.00
_cell.angle_beta   90.00
_cell.angle_gamma   90.00
#
_symmetry.space_group_name_H-M   'P 1'
#
loop_
_entity.id
_entity.type
_entity.pdbx_description
1 polymer ?
#
loop_
_entity_poly.entity_id
_entity_poly.type
_entity_poly.pdbx_seq_one_letter_code
_entity_poly.pdbx_strand_id
1 'polypeptide(L)' 'MKNTYLDLIRQTFYFPQDGFEVKNNWLYFNNIPLKDLIEEYGTPLRITYLPKISQQIQKAKKWFSDAIDELDYNGKYYY' A
#
# COMPACT_ATOMS: atom_id res chain seq x y z
N MET A 1 14.46 -8.04 27.57
CA MET A 1 13.19 -7.30 27.39
C MET A 1 13.44 -6.23 26.35
N LYS A 2 12.58 -6.12 25.33
CA LYS A 2 12.74 -5.17 24.22
C LYS A 2 11.99 -3.89 24.60
N ASN A 3 12.72 -2.84 25.00
CA ASN A 3 12.16 -1.67 25.69
C ASN A 3 12.23 -0.37 24.87
N THR A 4 12.65 -0.42 23.60
CA THR A 4 12.73 0.79 22.77
C THR A 4 11.46 0.98 21.94
N TYR A 5 11.06 2.23 21.74
CA TYR A 5 9.99 2.59 20.81
C TYR A 5 10.26 2.06 19.38
N LEU A 6 11.53 2.00 18.99
CA LEU A 6 11.98 1.40 17.73
C LEU A 6 11.66 -0.10 17.66
N ASP A 7 11.82 -0.84 18.76
CA ASP A 7 11.47 -2.27 18.82
C ASP A 7 9.96 -2.48 18.75
N LEU A 8 9.16 -1.64 19.42
CA LEU A 8 7.69 -1.67 19.32
C LEU A 8 7.24 -1.43 17.88
N ILE A 9 7.80 -0.41 17.20
CA ILE A 9 7.52 -0.15 15.78
C ILE A 9 7.93 -1.36 14.94
N ARG A 10 9.12 -1.92 15.12
CA ARG A 10 9.56 -3.09 14.34
C ARG A 10 8.71 -4.34 14.58
N GLN A 11 8.11 -4.48 15.75
CA GLN A 11 7.23 -5.61 16.10
C GLN A 11 5.79 -5.42 15.61
N THR A 12 5.30 -4.18 15.54
CA THR A 12 3.91 -3.86 15.16
C THR A 12 3.75 -3.45 13.70
N PHE A 13 4.76 -2.80 13.14
CA PHE A 13 4.83 -2.40 11.74
C PHE A 13 5.76 -3.34 11.00
N TYR A 14 5.19 -4.15 10.10
CA TYR A 14 5.91 -4.72 8.97
C TYR A 14 6.34 -3.54 8.08
N PHE A 15 7.45 -2.91 8.43
CA PHE A 15 8.10 -1.90 7.62
C PHE A 15 9.30 -2.55 6.91
N PRO A 16 9.39 -2.43 5.58
CA PRO A 16 8.46 -1.74 4.68
C PRO A 16 7.16 -2.52 4.45
N GLN A 17 6.03 -1.82 4.33
CA GLN A 17 4.78 -2.40 3.83
C GLN A 17 4.92 -2.73 2.33
N ASP A 18 4.09 -3.64 1.82
CA ASP A 18 4.03 -3.95 0.38
C ASP A 18 4.00 -2.68 -0.49
N GLY A 19 5.00 -2.54 -1.35
CA GLY A 19 5.17 -1.37 -2.21
C GLY A 19 6.07 -0.27 -1.64
N PHE A 20 6.67 -0.46 -0.47
CA PHE A 20 7.77 0.38 0.01
C PHE A 20 9.06 -0.44 0.12
N GLU A 21 10.19 0.17 -0.15
CA GLU A 21 11.50 -0.48 0.03
C GLU A 21 12.55 0.58 0.37
N VAL A 22 13.53 0.26 1.21
CA VAL A 22 14.65 1.16 1.48
C VAL A 22 15.90 0.59 0.82
N LYS A 23 16.48 1.31 -0.15
CA LYS A 23 17.77 0.98 -0.76
C LYS A 23 18.71 2.16 -0.58
N ASN A 24 19.93 1.90 -0.09
CA ASN A 24 20.96 2.92 0.14
C ASN A 24 20.43 4.12 0.94
N ASN A 25 19.65 3.86 1.99
CA ASN A 25 19.00 4.86 2.86
C ASN A 25 17.96 5.77 2.16
N TRP A 26 17.57 5.46 0.93
CA TRP A 26 16.51 6.16 0.22
C TRP A 26 15.26 5.29 0.09
N LEU A 27 14.10 5.94 0.21
CA LEU A 27 12.80 5.27 0.11
C LEU A 27 12.40 5.11 -1.35
N TYR A 28 11.99 3.90 -1.69
CA TYR A 28 11.38 3.52 -2.95
C TYR A 28 9.90 3.28 -2.69
N PHE A 29 9.06 3.80 -3.58
CA PHE A 29 7.61 3.58 -3.57
C PHE A 29 7.20 2.89 -4.87
N ASN A 30 6.84 1.62 -4.80
CA ASN A 30 6.53 0.74 -5.93
C ASN A 30 7.64 0.74 -6.99
N ASN A 31 8.89 0.55 -6.54
CA ASN A 31 10.12 0.64 -7.35
C ASN A 31 10.45 2.04 -7.89
N ILE A 32 9.73 3.08 -7.48
CA ILE A 32 10.01 4.47 -7.86
C ILE A 32 10.90 5.12 -6.79
N PRO A 33 12.11 5.62 -7.12
CA PRO A 33 12.98 6.30 -6.18
C PRO A 33 12.39 7.66 -5.80
N LEU A 34 12.05 7.86 -4.51
CA LEU A 34 11.48 9.13 -4.06
C LEU A 34 12.49 10.28 -4.04
N LYS A 35 13.78 9.98 -3.94
CA LYS A 35 14.86 10.97 -3.98
C LYS A 35 14.80 11.80 -5.27
N ASP A 36 14.69 11.12 -6.40
CA ASP A 36 14.71 11.74 -7.72
C ASP A 36 13.50 12.67 -7.89
N LEU A 37 12.32 12.23 -7.42
CA LEU A 37 11.10 13.05 -7.44
C LEU A 37 11.22 14.30 -6.55
N ILE A 38 11.85 14.17 -5.38
CA ILE A 38 12.07 15.30 -4.47
C ILE A 38 13.07 16.29 -5.08
N GLU A 39 14.13 15.80 -5.72
CA GLU A 39 15.13 16.64 -6.38
C GLU A 39 14.55 17.38 -7.60
N GLU A 40 13.64 16.75 -8.35
CA GLU A 40 12.99 17.35 -9.53
C GLU A 40 11.85 18.32 -9.17
N TYR A 41 10.97 17.97 -8.23
CA TYR A 41 9.72 18.70 -7.96
C TYR A 41 9.72 19.48 -6.63
N GLY A 42 10.70 19.26 -5.75
CA GLY A 42 10.75 19.88 -4.43
C GLY A 42 9.71 19.34 -3.44
N THR A 43 9.60 19.99 -2.28
CA THR A 43 8.66 19.62 -1.20
C THR A 43 7.85 20.84 -0.74
N PRO A 44 6.58 20.68 -0.31
CA PRO A 44 5.86 19.42 -0.12
C PRO A 44 5.32 18.82 -1.43
N LEU A 45 5.46 17.51 -1.59
CA LEU A 45 4.98 16.75 -2.74
C LEU A 45 3.98 15.68 -2.28
N ARG A 46 2.91 15.48 -3.08
CA ARG A 46 1.97 14.36 -2.92
C ARG A 46 1.98 13.53 -4.20
N ILE A 47 2.24 12.23 -4.05
CA ILE A 47 2.24 11.27 -5.16
C ILE A 47 1.15 10.22 -4.98
N THR A 48 0.61 9.75 -6.10
CA THR A 48 -0.42 8.71 -6.13
C THR A 48 0.01 7.61 -7.10
N TYR A 49 0.02 6.36 -6.66
CA TYR A 49 0.37 5.22 -7.50
C TYR A 49 -0.90 4.49 -7.97
N LEU A 50 -1.34 4.83 -9.18
CA LEU A 50 -2.58 4.32 -9.77
C LEU A 50 -2.65 2.78 -9.83
N PRO A 51 -1.59 2.02 -10.14
CA PRO A 51 -1.68 0.56 -10.19
C PRO A 51 -2.08 -0.06 -8.85
N LYS A 52 -1.64 0.51 -7.71
CA LYS A 52 -2.08 0.05 -6.39
C LYS A 52 -3.56 0.35 -6.15
N ILE A 53 -4.06 1.50 -6.61
CA ILE A 53 -5.49 1.82 -6.55
C ILE A 53 -6.28 0.79 -7.35
N SER A 54 -5.88 0.51 -8.60
CA SER A 54 -6.52 -0.52 -9.44
C SER A 54 -6.49 -1.90 -8.78
N GLN A 55 -5.38 -2.29 -8.15
CA GLN A 55 -5.27 -3.55 -7.41
C GLN A 55 -6.32 -3.63 -6.29
N GLN A 56 -6.52 -2.54 -5.54
CA GLN A 56 -7.49 -2.51 -4.45
C GLN A 56 -8.94 -2.55 -4.96
N ILE A 57 -9.22 -1.92 -6.10
CA ILE A 57 -10.54 -1.99 -6.76
C ILE A 57 -10.85 -3.43 -7.16
N GLN A 58 -9.90 -4.12 -7.79
CA GLN A 58 -10.08 -5.51 -8.20
C GLN A 58 -10.23 -6.45 -7.00
N LYS A 59 -9.48 -6.20 -5.94
CA LYS A 59 -9.59 -6.94 -4.68
C LYS A 59 -10.97 -6.76 -4.05
N ALA A 60 -11.52 -5.54 -4.03
CA ALA A 60 -12.87 -5.28 -3.57
C ALA A 60 -13.91 -6.01 -4.43
N LYS A 61 -13.83 -5.88 -5.76
CA LYS A 61 -14.72 -6.60 -6.69
C LYS A 61 -14.72 -8.10 -6.44
N LYS A 62 -13.54 -8.70 -6.24
CA LYS A 62 -13.41 -10.12 -5.93
C LYS A 62 -14.07 -10.48 -4.60
N TRP A 63 -13.81 -9.73 -3.53
CA TRP A 63 -14.43 -9.99 -2.23
C TRP A 63 -15.95 -9.95 -2.27
N PHE A 64 -16.52 -8.98 -2.99
CA PHE A 64 -17.97 -8.92 -3.17
C PHE A 64 -18.48 -10.10 -4.01
N SER A 65 -17.77 -10.49 -5.07
CA SER A 65 -18.13 -11.68 -5.85
C SER A 65 -18.14 -12.94 -4.98
N ASP A 66 -17.04 -13.18 -4.27
CA ASP A 66 -16.86 -14.38 -3.42
C ASP A 66 -17.96 -14.45 -2.35
N ALA A 67 -18.31 -13.33 -1.70
CA ALA A 67 -19.34 -13.28 -0.67
C ALA A 67 -20.78 -13.39 -1.23
N ILE A 68 -21.04 -12.85 -2.42
CA ILE A 68 -22.32 -12.99 -3.11
C ILE A 68 -22.57 -14.45 -3.45
N ASP A 69 -21.54 -15.13 -3.97
CA ASP A 69 -21.60 -16.55 -4.33
C ASP A 69 -21.77 -17.44 -3.08
N GLU A 70 -21.06 -17.14 -1.98
CA GLU A 70 -21.15 -17.90 -0.72
C GLU A 70 -22.53 -17.81 -0.05
N LEU A 71 -23.18 -16.64 -0.13
CA LEU A 71 -24.46 -16.37 0.53
C LEU A 71 -25.68 -16.57 -0.38
N ASP A 72 -25.48 -17.04 -1.62
CA ASP A 72 -26.52 -17.15 -2.66
C ASP A 72 -27.33 -15.84 -2.80
N TYR A 73 -26.61 -14.71 -2.78
CA TYR A 73 -27.22 -13.39 -2.74
C TYR A 73 -27.64 -12.92 -4.15
N ASN A 74 -28.91 -12.59 -4.33
CA ASN A 74 -29.45 -12.21 -5.63
C ASN A 74 -29.09 -10.78 -6.11
N GLY A 75 -28.49 -9.96 -5.25
CA GLY A 75 -28.14 -8.58 -5.59
C GLY A 75 -26.78 -8.47 -6.30
N LYS A 76 -26.62 -7.44 -7.12
CA LYS A 76 -25.39 -7.19 -7.89
C LYS A 76 -24.54 -6.09 -7.24
N TYR A 77 -23.23 -6.29 -7.23
CA TYR A 77 -22.25 -5.28 -6.83
C TYR A 77 -21.94 -4.34 -8.00
N TYR A 78 -21.99 -3.03 -7.77
CA TYR A 78 -21.65 -1.99 -8.75
C TYR A 78 -20.54 -1.08 -8.16
N TYR A 79 -19.46 -0.90 -8.91
CA TYR A 79 -18.30 -0.05 -8.59
C TYR A 79 -17.97 0.85 -9.77
#